data_AF-A0A1I6PKP9-F1
#
_entry.id   AF-A0A1I6PKP9-F1
#
_cell.length_a   1.000
_cell.length_b   1.000
_cell.length_c   1.000
_cell.angle_alpha   90.00
_cell.angle_beta   90.00
_cell.angle_gamma   90.00
#
_symmetry.space_group_name_H-M   'P 1'
#
loop_
_entity.id
_entity.type
_entity.pdbx_description
1 polymer ?
#
loop_
_entity_poly.entity_id
_entity_poly.type
_entity_poly.pdbx_seq_one_letter_code
_entity_poly.pdbx_strand_id
1 'polypeptide(L)'
;MSQSCPLCGKTKTEEALFCDDCTRKIHTEYEVDIPKEIEIGSASVAEDLRVQEHVEDKKEAGNHVKSEMTHVDKEPDVEPESGLEPDLKSEKTGVKKKKGIGIPLLFLLVITLLTGGFFVYNETIRKSNLDRSGWDAAVKANSVEGFLAYMEAHPRGAHFDEAQAGLHRLKSEEAAAWERMKETDNVTELRDFLDRHTDSPYTPLVRTRLDSLIWIGALQMNTPESYSDYIMLTENGGIKGDYIAEARKRYDLLSRAQSVDVAALDSIRATINGFFTALSALDHNGMVRYLAPTVYRFFNSGAATRERITGELLVTGAQTEGATLKFTPDIESVQYEVTSSNHYKVNVPLRKSYQKGGATEDVYGYIAHIELDTLFQIVSIFETKPYPEAP
;
A
#
# COMPACT_ATOMS: atom_id res chain seq x y z
N MET A 1 38.47 -18.69 -0.40
CA MET A 1 37.21 -18.65 0.42
C MET A 1 36.38 -19.90 0.07
N SER A 2 35.12 -20.05 0.52
CA SER A 2 34.28 -21.14 0.03
C SER A 2 33.98 -20.96 -1.46
N GLN A 3 34.33 -21.96 -2.29
CA GLN A 3 34.02 -21.95 -3.73
C GLN A 3 32.57 -22.36 -4.04
N SER A 4 31.73 -22.61 -3.02
CA SER A 4 30.29 -22.82 -3.16
C SER A 4 29.50 -21.50 -3.03
N CYS A 5 28.46 -21.36 -3.86
CA CYS A 5 27.50 -20.27 -3.83
C CYS A 5 26.53 -20.45 -2.65
N PRO A 6 26.36 -19.46 -1.76
CA PRO A 6 25.51 -19.60 -0.57
C PRO A 6 24.01 -19.73 -0.88
N LEU A 7 23.56 -19.32 -2.08
CA LEU A 7 22.15 -19.34 -2.46
C LEU A 7 21.67 -20.67 -3.09
N CYS A 8 22.58 -21.49 -3.62
CA CYS A 8 22.22 -22.69 -4.39
C CYS A 8 23.21 -23.85 -4.31
N GLY A 9 24.32 -23.73 -3.56
CA GLY A 9 25.34 -24.76 -3.39
C GLY A 9 26.25 -25.02 -4.60
N LYS A 10 25.90 -24.56 -5.81
CA LYS A 10 26.75 -24.67 -7.02
C LYS A 10 28.11 -23.99 -6.82
N THR A 11 29.12 -24.40 -7.57
CA THR A 11 30.41 -23.72 -7.58
C THR A 11 30.33 -22.29 -8.14
N LYS A 12 31.20 -21.42 -7.63
CA LYS A 12 31.40 -20.02 -8.06
C LYS A 12 32.90 -19.73 -8.20
N THR A 13 33.24 -18.64 -8.88
CA THR A 13 34.64 -18.14 -8.91
C THR A 13 35.08 -17.67 -7.51
N GLU A 14 36.38 -17.52 -7.28
CA GLU A 14 36.90 -17.15 -5.96
C GLU A 14 36.51 -15.73 -5.56
N GLU A 15 36.49 -14.80 -6.52
CA GLU A 15 36.26 -13.36 -6.34
C GLU A 15 34.77 -12.96 -6.33
N ALA A 16 33.89 -13.68 -7.04
CA ALA A 16 32.45 -13.39 -7.03
C ALA A 16 31.78 -13.84 -5.72
N LEU A 17 30.74 -13.13 -5.25
CA LEU A 17 29.99 -13.55 -4.06
C LEU A 17 29.05 -14.74 -4.33
N PHE A 18 28.48 -14.81 -5.53
CA PHE A 18 27.52 -15.82 -5.98
C PHE A 18 27.99 -16.45 -7.31
N CYS A 19 27.35 -17.52 -7.76
CA CYS A 19 27.54 -18.05 -9.11
C CYS A 19 26.69 -17.30 -10.14
N ASP A 20 27.13 -17.27 -11.40
CA ASP A 20 26.55 -16.51 -12.51
C ASP A 20 25.04 -16.69 -12.68
N ASP A 21 24.50 -17.89 -12.45
CA ASP A 21 23.05 -18.17 -12.47
C ASP A 21 22.29 -17.31 -11.44
N CYS A 22 22.78 -17.27 -10.20
CA CYS A 22 22.17 -16.52 -9.10
C CYS A 22 22.41 -15.02 -9.24
N THR A 23 23.62 -14.62 -9.64
CA THR A 23 23.97 -13.22 -9.93
C THR A 23 23.05 -12.66 -11.01
N ARG A 24 22.90 -13.37 -12.13
CA ARG A 24 21.98 -12.98 -13.22
C ARG A 24 20.54 -12.92 -12.74
N LYS A 25 20.09 -13.95 -12.02
CA LYS A 25 18.72 -14.01 -11.49
C LYS A 25 18.38 -12.79 -10.61
N ILE A 26 19.29 -12.42 -9.70
CA ILE A 26 19.17 -11.20 -8.88
C ILE A 26 19.03 -9.96 -9.76
N HIS A 27 19.93 -9.76 -10.74
CA HIS A 27 19.88 -8.58 -11.62
C HIS A 27 18.64 -8.52 -12.54
N THR A 28 17.97 -9.65 -12.85
CA THR A 28 16.72 -9.65 -13.64
C THR A 28 15.43 -9.63 -12.81
N GLU A 29 15.46 -10.04 -11.54
CA GLU A 29 14.28 -9.99 -10.66
C GLU A 29 14.27 -8.74 -9.75
N TYR A 30 15.43 -8.10 -9.58
CA TYR A 30 15.60 -6.85 -8.83
C TYR A 30 16.58 -5.93 -9.57
N GLU A 31 16.06 -4.93 -10.28
CA GLU A 31 16.87 -3.87 -10.90
C GLU A 31 17.46 -2.94 -9.83
N VAL A 32 18.55 -3.39 -9.21
CA VAL A 32 19.49 -2.56 -8.45
C VAL A 32 20.81 -2.57 -9.21
N ASP A 33 20.97 -1.58 -10.07
CA ASP A 33 22.22 -1.33 -10.78
C ASP A 33 23.25 -0.83 -9.76
N ILE A 34 24.11 -1.72 -9.27
CA ILE A 34 25.21 -1.38 -8.36
C ILE A 34 26.27 -0.66 -9.21
N PRO A 35 26.54 0.64 -8.98
CA PRO A 35 27.50 1.36 -9.81
C PRO A 35 28.89 0.72 -9.71
N LYS A 36 29.48 0.41 -10.86
CA LYS A 36 30.88 -0.02 -10.92
C LYS A 36 31.81 1.13 -10.52
N GLU A 37 33.03 0.76 -10.13
CA GLU A 37 33.97 1.62 -9.44
C GLU A 37 34.29 2.93 -10.17
N ILE A 38 34.52 3.98 -9.38
CA ILE A 38 34.88 5.31 -9.87
C ILE A 38 36.34 5.27 -10.35
N GLU A 39 36.56 5.12 -11.66
CA GLU A 39 37.82 5.53 -12.27
C GLU A 39 37.95 7.06 -12.16
N ILE A 40 39.02 7.53 -11.53
CA ILE A 40 39.24 8.95 -11.22
C ILE A 40 39.74 9.68 -12.49
N GLY A 41 38.80 10.01 -13.38
CA GLY A 41 39.03 10.86 -14.56
C GLY A 41 38.79 12.34 -14.26
N SER A 42 39.84 13.16 -14.33
CA SER A 42 39.80 14.59 -13.94
C SER A 42 39.31 15.54 -15.04
N ALA A 43 38.25 16.31 -14.80
CA ALA A 43 38.01 17.61 -15.46
C ALA A 43 37.05 18.54 -14.67
N SER A 44 37.21 19.86 -14.89
CA SER A 44 36.34 20.99 -14.49
C SER A 44 34.88 20.86 -14.99
N VAL A 45 33.86 21.59 -14.51
CA VAL A 45 33.72 23.06 -14.33
C VAL A 45 32.73 23.43 -13.19
N ALA A 46 32.80 24.65 -12.65
CA ALA A 46 31.88 25.23 -11.64
C ALA A 46 30.53 25.71 -12.24
N GLU A 47 29.43 25.87 -11.49
CA GLU A 47 28.93 27.08 -10.77
C GLU A 47 27.44 26.79 -10.44
N ASP A 48 26.69 27.47 -9.56
CA ASP A 48 26.92 28.34 -8.38
C ASP A 48 25.70 28.12 -7.43
N LEU A 49 25.83 28.39 -6.14
CA LEU A 49 24.75 28.26 -5.16
C LEU A 49 24.24 29.63 -4.71
N ARG A 50 22.95 29.91 -4.96
CA ARG A 50 22.25 31.05 -4.33
C ARG A 50 20.88 30.68 -3.76
N VAL A 51 20.86 30.53 -2.44
CA VAL A 51 19.65 30.72 -1.63
C VAL A 51 19.36 32.22 -1.57
N GLN A 52 18.08 32.61 -1.58
CA GLN A 52 17.70 33.96 -1.17
C GLN A 52 16.44 33.91 -0.29
N GLU A 53 16.63 34.37 0.94
CA GLU A 53 15.60 34.55 1.97
C GLU A 53 14.97 35.93 1.81
N HIS A 54 13.67 36.07 2.08
CA HIS A 54 13.03 37.38 2.21
C HIS A 54 11.88 37.36 3.21
N VAL A 55 11.95 38.29 4.16
CA VAL A 55 10.94 38.57 5.19
C VAL A 55 10.41 39.98 4.94
N GLU A 56 9.12 40.23 5.12
CA GLU A 56 8.61 41.54 5.59
C GLU A 56 7.20 41.46 6.21
N ASP A 57 6.91 42.39 7.13
CA ASP A 57 5.69 42.47 7.95
C ASP A 57 4.51 43.19 7.28
N LYS A 58 3.25 42.91 7.73
CA LYS A 58 2.46 43.87 8.57
C LYS A 58 1.02 43.46 8.96
N LYS A 59 0.77 43.54 10.28
CA LYS A 59 -0.34 44.20 11.01
C LYS A 59 -1.84 43.85 10.79
N GLU A 60 -2.45 43.43 11.91
CA GLU A 60 -3.67 43.99 12.56
C GLU A 60 -5.03 44.08 11.80
N ALA A 61 -6.05 43.33 12.25
CA ALA A 61 -7.13 43.83 13.14
C ALA A 61 -8.49 43.08 13.03
N GLY A 62 -9.14 42.81 14.19
CA GLY A 62 -10.56 42.42 14.31
C GLY A 62 -10.89 40.93 14.08
N ASN A 63 -11.96 40.35 14.65
CA ASN A 63 -12.96 40.90 15.59
C ASN A 63 -13.58 39.80 16.52
N HIS A 64 -14.27 40.21 17.58
CA HIS A 64 -14.87 39.41 18.66
C HIS A 64 -16.24 38.76 18.34
N VAL A 65 -16.47 37.55 18.87
CA VAL A 65 -17.70 37.08 19.60
C VAL A 65 -17.22 35.98 20.59
N LYS A 66 -17.15 36.15 21.92
CA LYS A 66 -18.22 36.12 22.99
C LYS A 66 -18.93 34.73 23.07
N SER A 67 -19.03 34.00 24.18
CA SER A 67 -19.40 34.26 25.60
C SER A 67 -18.92 33.08 26.49
N GLU A 68 -18.94 33.04 27.83
CA GLU A 68 -19.20 33.96 28.97
C GLU A 68 -18.31 33.47 30.17
N MET A 69 -17.69 34.29 31.04
CA MET A 69 -18.24 34.87 32.30
C MET A 69 -18.92 33.82 33.22
N THR A 70 -18.71 33.66 34.55
CA THR A 70 -17.89 34.30 35.62
C THR A 70 -18.03 33.40 36.90
N HIS A 71 -17.44 33.58 38.10
CA HIS A 71 -16.61 34.63 38.75
C HIS A 71 -15.63 33.97 39.77
N VAL A 72 -14.70 34.74 40.34
CA VAL A 72 -13.71 34.34 41.38
C VAL A 72 -13.91 35.17 42.68
N ASP A 73 -13.14 34.90 43.75
CA ASP A 73 -13.01 35.67 45.01
C ASP A 73 -14.19 35.58 46.00
N LYS A 74 -14.01 35.59 47.33
CA LYS A 74 -12.94 36.24 48.14
C LYS A 74 -12.76 35.62 49.55
N GLU A 75 -11.60 35.82 50.17
CA GLU A 75 -11.24 35.56 51.59
C GLU A 75 -11.54 36.78 52.52
N PRO A 76 -11.20 36.78 53.84
CA PRO A 76 -11.47 35.83 54.94
C PRO A 76 -12.02 36.54 56.23
N ASP A 77 -12.24 35.84 57.37
CA ASP A 77 -11.96 36.39 58.73
C ASP A 77 -12.11 35.41 59.94
N VAL A 78 -11.21 35.56 60.93
CA VAL A 78 -11.34 35.71 62.42
C VAL A 78 -12.60 35.13 63.17
N GLU A 79 -12.57 34.48 64.36
CA GLU A 79 -11.57 33.91 65.31
C GLU A 79 -12.24 32.92 66.35
N PRO A 80 -11.51 32.20 67.26
CA PRO A 80 -12.00 30.97 67.96
C PRO A 80 -12.27 30.98 69.50
N GLU A 81 -12.95 29.94 70.01
CA GLU A 81 -12.91 29.44 71.42
C GLU A 81 -12.87 27.89 71.48
N SER A 82 -11.97 27.23 72.24
CA SER A 82 -12.02 26.82 73.68
C SER A 82 -12.88 25.55 73.95
N GLY A 83 -12.49 24.52 74.73
CA GLY A 83 -11.22 24.09 75.38
C GLY A 83 -11.17 22.53 75.43
N LEU A 84 -10.36 21.79 76.22
CA LEU A 84 -9.46 22.07 77.36
C LEU A 84 -8.15 21.23 77.27
N GLU A 85 -7.16 21.59 78.10
CA GLU A 85 -5.85 20.95 78.36
C GLU A 85 -5.96 19.77 79.39
N PRO A 86 -4.90 19.23 80.06
CA PRO A 86 -3.43 19.37 79.96
C PRO A 86 -2.73 17.98 79.86
N ASP A 87 -1.43 17.71 80.13
CA ASP A 87 -0.25 18.46 80.63
C ASP A 87 1.02 17.81 80.03
N LEU A 88 2.18 18.50 79.99
CA LEU A 88 3.47 17.86 79.65
C LEU A 88 4.64 18.44 80.46
N LYS A 89 4.73 18.05 81.75
CA LYS A 89 5.84 18.46 82.62
C LYS A 89 7.05 17.55 82.50
N SER A 90 8.13 18.11 81.95
CA SER A 90 9.47 17.56 82.09
C SER A 90 10.03 17.88 83.48
N GLU A 91 10.47 16.86 84.23
CA GLU A 91 11.30 17.05 85.41
C GLU A 91 12.61 16.26 85.28
N LYS A 92 13.75 16.96 85.36
CA LYS A 92 15.09 16.38 85.25
C LYS A 92 15.59 15.98 86.65
N THR A 93 15.60 14.68 86.98
CA THR A 93 16.24 14.20 88.22
C THR A 93 17.16 13.00 88.03
N GLY A 94 18.35 13.10 88.64
CA GLY A 94 19.07 11.98 89.25
C GLY A 94 19.57 10.83 88.37
N VAL A 95 20.70 11.02 87.67
CA VAL A 95 21.52 9.88 87.21
C VAL A 95 22.02 9.08 88.43
N LYS A 96 21.52 7.85 88.61
CA LYS A 96 22.14 6.85 89.49
C LYS A 96 22.62 5.64 88.68
N LYS A 97 23.95 5.51 88.56
CA LYS A 97 24.63 4.37 87.93
C LYS A 97 24.17 3.03 88.55
N LYS A 98 23.71 2.11 87.70
CA LYS A 98 23.89 0.66 87.92
C LYS A 98 24.33 0.02 86.60
N LYS A 99 25.36 -0.83 86.63
CA LYS A 99 25.95 -1.41 85.42
C LYS A 99 24.99 -2.48 84.85
N GLY A 100 24.50 -2.27 83.63
CA GLY A 100 23.75 -3.25 82.85
C GLY A 100 24.34 -3.36 81.44
N ILE A 101 25.36 -4.20 81.27
CA ILE A 101 25.93 -4.49 79.96
C ILE A 101 24.98 -5.46 79.26
N GLY A 102 24.22 -4.97 78.26
CA GLY A 102 23.25 -5.77 77.50
C GLY A 102 22.31 -4.97 76.59
N ILE A 103 21.98 -3.72 76.95
CA ILE A 103 21.03 -2.89 76.20
C ILE A 103 21.46 -2.54 74.75
N PRO A 104 22.71 -2.14 74.43
CA PRO A 104 23.06 -1.74 73.05
C PRO A 104 23.02 -2.92 72.06
N LEU A 105 23.24 -4.16 72.53
CA LEU A 105 23.12 -5.36 71.70
C LEU A 105 21.66 -5.60 71.28
N LEU A 106 20.70 -5.37 72.19
CA LEU A 106 19.28 -5.56 71.90
C LEU A 106 18.75 -4.50 70.92
N PHE A 107 19.18 -3.24 71.02
CA PHE A 107 18.84 -2.22 70.02
C PHE A 107 19.45 -2.53 68.65
N LEU A 108 20.70 -2.99 68.57
CA LEU A 108 21.30 -3.44 67.31
C LEU A 108 20.53 -4.63 66.72
N LEU A 109 20.16 -5.62 67.54
CA LEU A 109 19.38 -6.79 67.10
C LEU A 109 18.02 -6.37 66.54
N VAL A 110 17.29 -5.50 67.24
CA VAL A 110 16.00 -4.94 66.77
C VAL A 110 16.18 -4.16 65.46
N ILE A 111 17.22 -3.33 65.33
CA ILE A 111 17.52 -2.63 64.08
C ILE A 111 17.78 -3.63 62.94
N THR A 112 18.59 -4.67 63.17
CA THR A 112 18.85 -5.69 62.13
C THR A 112 17.59 -6.47 61.72
N LEU A 113 16.70 -6.78 62.68
CA LEU A 113 15.39 -7.37 62.38
C LEU A 113 14.49 -6.42 61.58
N LEU A 114 14.47 -5.13 61.91
CA LEU A 114 13.68 -4.14 61.18
C LEU A 114 14.23 -3.91 59.77
N THR A 115 15.55 -3.84 59.56
CA THR A 115 16.14 -3.77 58.22
C THR A 115 15.93 -5.06 57.43
N GLY A 116 16.00 -6.23 58.07
CA GLY A 116 15.71 -7.52 57.43
C GLY A 116 14.25 -7.66 57.03
N GLY A 117 13.33 -7.30 57.92
CA GLY A 117 11.89 -7.26 57.64
C GLY A 117 11.51 -6.23 56.57
N PHE A 118 12.12 -5.04 56.59
CA PHE A 118 11.96 -4.03 55.53
C PHE A 118 12.52 -4.53 54.20
N PHE A 119 13.67 -5.20 54.19
CA PHE A 119 14.25 -5.78 52.98
C PHE A 119 13.33 -6.87 52.41
N VAL A 120 12.85 -7.83 53.21
CA VAL A 120 11.90 -8.86 52.77
C VAL A 120 10.56 -8.27 52.30
N TYR A 121 10.03 -7.27 53.01
CA TYR A 121 8.81 -6.57 52.59
C TYR A 121 8.99 -5.84 51.25
N ASN A 122 10.10 -5.13 51.07
CA ASN A 122 10.38 -4.37 49.86
C ASN A 122 10.76 -5.26 48.66
N GLU A 123 11.49 -6.34 48.90
CA GLU A 123 12.01 -7.26 47.88
C GLU A 123 10.95 -8.30 47.46
N THR A 124 10.19 -8.85 48.41
CA THR A 124 9.16 -9.86 48.11
C THR A 124 7.78 -9.22 47.94
N ILE A 125 7.25 -8.56 48.98
CA ILE A 125 5.85 -8.12 49.00
C ILE A 125 5.61 -6.93 48.05
N ARG A 126 6.47 -5.91 48.06
CA ARG A 126 6.31 -4.74 47.19
C ARG A 126 6.49 -5.10 45.71
N LYS A 127 7.50 -5.92 45.38
CA LYS A 127 7.71 -6.37 43.99
C LYS A 127 6.57 -7.26 43.50
N SER A 128 6.13 -8.23 44.30
CA SER A 128 5.02 -9.14 43.91
C SER A 128 3.70 -8.39 43.68
N ASN A 129 3.37 -7.38 44.49
CA ASN A 129 2.16 -6.58 44.26
C ASN A 129 2.27 -5.69 43.01
N LEU A 130 3.45 -5.14 42.71
CA LEU A 130 3.68 -4.37 41.48
C LEU A 130 3.65 -5.27 40.24
N ASP A 131 4.29 -6.44 40.29
CA ASP A 131 4.29 -7.46 39.24
C ASP A 131 2.86 -7.91 38.90
N ARG A 132 2.06 -8.24 39.92
CA ARG A 132 0.64 -8.56 39.74
C ARG A 132 -0.14 -7.39 39.14
N SER A 133 0.07 -6.16 39.63
CA SER A 133 -0.63 -4.98 39.12
C SER A 133 -0.26 -4.66 37.66
N GLY A 134 0.97 -4.94 37.25
CA GLY A 134 1.42 -4.82 35.85
C GLY A 134 0.82 -5.91 34.97
N TRP A 135 0.75 -7.14 35.46
CA TRP A 135 0.13 -8.26 34.76
C TRP A 135 -1.38 -8.08 34.58
N ASP A 136 -2.11 -7.73 35.64
CA ASP A 136 -3.54 -7.44 35.60
C ASP A 136 -3.84 -6.30 34.59
N ALA A 137 -2.93 -5.33 34.43
CA ALA A 137 -3.02 -4.28 33.42
C ALA A 137 -2.73 -4.77 31.99
N ALA A 138 -1.69 -5.60 31.80
CA ALA A 138 -1.33 -6.17 30.49
C ALA A 138 -2.41 -7.11 29.95
N VAL A 139 -2.97 -7.99 30.80
CA VAL A 139 -4.09 -8.87 30.44
C VAL A 139 -5.35 -8.07 30.11
N LYS A 140 -5.61 -6.98 30.84
CA LYS A 140 -6.74 -6.07 30.55
C LYS A 140 -6.56 -5.29 29.24
N ALA A 141 -5.32 -4.96 28.87
CA ALA A 141 -5.02 -4.33 27.58
C ALA A 141 -5.10 -5.34 26.42
N ASN A 142 -4.61 -6.57 26.62
CA ASN A 142 -4.56 -7.65 25.62
C ASN A 142 -3.98 -7.17 24.26
N SER A 143 -2.96 -6.31 24.31
CA SER A 143 -2.29 -5.72 23.14
C SER A 143 -0.80 -6.03 23.13
N VAL A 144 -0.14 -5.82 21.99
CA VAL A 144 1.30 -6.01 21.83
C VAL A 144 2.07 -5.09 22.80
N GLU A 145 1.64 -3.85 22.92
CA GLU A 145 2.22 -2.81 23.77
C GLU A 145 2.03 -3.15 25.26
N GLY A 146 0.85 -3.65 25.63
CA GLY A 146 0.54 -4.05 27.01
C GLY A 146 1.44 -5.19 27.51
N PHE A 147 1.63 -6.24 26.71
CA PHE A 147 2.52 -7.33 27.06
C PHE A 147 4.01 -6.93 27.02
N LEU A 148 4.42 -6.09 26.06
CA LEU A 148 5.78 -5.55 26.01
C LEU A 148 6.12 -4.68 27.23
N ALA A 149 5.24 -3.75 27.60
CA ALA A 149 5.43 -2.86 28.75
C ALA A 149 5.52 -3.63 30.07
N TYR A 150 4.74 -4.72 30.24
CA TYR A 150 4.89 -5.61 31.38
C TYR A 150 6.24 -6.35 31.38
N MET A 151 6.66 -6.90 30.24
CA MET A 151 7.97 -7.59 30.15
C MET A 151 9.17 -6.66 30.37
N GLU A 152 9.07 -5.38 29.97
CA GLU A 152 10.09 -4.36 30.24
C GLU A 152 10.11 -3.94 31.73
N ALA A 153 8.95 -3.70 32.33
CA ALA A 153 8.85 -3.33 33.74
C ALA A 153 9.17 -4.50 34.70
N HIS A 154 8.94 -5.75 34.27
CA HIS A 154 9.11 -6.97 35.05
C HIS A 154 9.93 -8.06 34.32
N PRO A 155 11.22 -7.85 33.98
CA PRO A 155 12.04 -8.84 33.24
C PRO A 155 12.37 -10.14 34.00
N ARG A 156 11.84 -10.30 35.21
CA ARG A 156 11.83 -11.53 36.04
C ARG A 156 10.52 -11.65 36.83
N GLY A 157 9.43 -11.12 36.28
CA GLY A 157 8.08 -11.20 36.85
C GLY A 157 7.54 -12.63 36.79
N ALA A 158 6.56 -12.94 37.65
CA ALA A 158 5.99 -14.29 37.73
C ALA A 158 5.26 -14.70 36.43
N HIS A 159 4.78 -13.72 35.67
CA HIS A 159 3.98 -13.90 34.46
C HIS A 159 4.76 -13.56 33.17
N PHE A 160 6.10 -13.48 33.22
CA PHE A 160 6.92 -13.13 32.05
C PHE A 160 6.69 -14.10 30.88
N ASP A 161 6.71 -15.41 31.15
CA ASP A 161 6.47 -16.45 30.13
C ASP A 161 5.03 -16.40 29.59
N GLU A 162 4.05 -16.04 30.43
CA GLU A 162 2.64 -15.87 30.04
C GLU A 162 2.47 -14.64 29.14
N ALA A 163 3.13 -13.52 29.45
CA ALA A 163 3.14 -12.32 28.62
C ALA A 163 3.85 -12.54 27.27
N GLN A 164 4.96 -13.28 27.27
CA GLN A 164 5.63 -13.69 26.05
C GLN A 164 4.73 -14.61 25.20
N ALA A 165 4.03 -15.57 25.80
CA ALA A 165 3.08 -16.43 25.10
C ALA A 165 1.87 -15.63 24.54
N GLY A 166 1.35 -14.66 25.31
CA GLY A 166 0.29 -13.74 24.88
C GLY A 166 0.71 -12.89 23.67
N LEU A 167 1.92 -12.34 23.70
CA LEU A 167 2.51 -11.59 22.58
C LEU A 167 2.68 -12.46 21.32
N HIS A 168 3.21 -13.68 21.46
CA HIS A 168 3.35 -14.62 20.34
C HIS A 168 2.00 -15.02 19.76
N ARG A 169 0.99 -15.26 20.61
CA ARG A 169 -0.39 -15.55 20.17
C ARG A 169 -0.94 -14.42 19.30
N LEU A 170 -0.94 -13.17 19.79
CA LEU A 170 -1.45 -12.01 19.03
C LEU A 170 -0.76 -11.87 17.67
N LYS A 171 0.57 -11.95 17.64
CA LYS A 171 1.33 -11.87 16.37
C LYS A 171 1.05 -13.04 15.43
N SER A 172 0.78 -14.23 15.95
CA SER A 172 0.40 -15.39 15.12
C SER A 172 -1.03 -15.27 14.56
N GLU A 173 -1.96 -14.68 15.31
CA GLU A 173 -3.33 -14.40 14.86
C GLU A 173 -3.36 -13.32 13.78
N GLU A 174 -2.55 -12.26 13.93
CA GLU A 174 -2.32 -11.21 12.94
C GLU A 174 -1.69 -11.75 11.65
N ALA A 175 -0.60 -12.52 11.77
CA ALA A 175 0.04 -13.18 10.63
C ALA A 175 -0.93 -14.11 9.89
N ALA A 176 -1.71 -14.91 10.62
CA ALA A 176 -2.72 -15.78 10.05
C ALA A 176 -3.91 -15.01 9.44
N ALA A 177 -4.14 -13.74 9.81
CA ALA A 177 -5.11 -12.86 9.15
C ALA A 177 -4.57 -12.34 7.82
N TRP A 178 -3.34 -11.82 7.80
CA TRP A 178 -2.67 -11.42 6.56
C TRP A 178 -2.57 -12.58 5.56
N GLU A 179 -2.19 -13.78 6.01
CA GLU A 179 -2.04 -14.94 5.12
C GLU A 179 -3.33 -15.26 4.34
N ARG A 180 -4.50 -15.11 4.97
CA ARG A 180 -5.82 -15.25 4.31
C ARG A 180 -6.14 -14.09 3.37
N MET A 181 -5.73 -12.87 3.71
CA MET A 181 -5.97 -11.66 2.92
C MET A 181 -5.12 -11.57 1.63
N LYS A 182 -4.07 -12.39 1.48
CA LYS A 182 -3.35 -12.52 0.19
C LYS A 182 -4.25 -13.04 -0.93
N GLU A 183 -5.18 -13.93 -0.60
CA GLU A 183 -6.08 -14.60 -1.54
C GLU A 183 -7.47 -13.94 -1.61
N THR A 184 -7.77 -12.98 -0.71
CA THR A 184 -9.05 -12.25 -0.77
C THR A 184 -9.04 -11.22 -1.90
N ASP A 185 -10.08 -11.20 -2.72
CA ASP A 185 -10.41 -10.09 -3.62
C ASP A 185 -11.36 -9.08 -2.95
N ASN A 186 -11.71 -9.30 -1.66
CA ASN A 186 -12.60 -8.44 -0.90
C ASN A 186 -11.90 -7.13 -0.46
N VAL A 187 -12.07 -6.10 -1.29
CA VAL A 187 -11.60 -4.72 -1.05
C VAL A 187 -12.01 -4.17 0.32
N THR A 188 -13.18 -4.54 0.86
CA THR A 188 -13.64 -4.08 2.18
C THR A 188 -12.84 -4.74 3.31
N GLU A 189 -12.59 -6.04 3.23
CA GLU A 189 -11.81 -6.79 4.24
C GLU A 189 -10.38 -6.23 4.39
N LEU A 190 -9.77 -5.80 3.29
CA LEU A 190 -8.45 -5.17 3.27
C LEU A 190 -8.46 -3.77 3.92
N ARG A 191 -9.52 -2.98 3.72
CA ARG A 191 -9.71 -1.68 4.39
C ARG A 191 -9.96 -1.86 5.87
N ASP A 192 -10.86 -2.77 6.24
CA ASP A 192 -11.14 -3.14 7.63
C ASP A 192 -9.87 -3.61 8.37
N PHE A 193 -8.89 -4.21 7.69
CA PHE A 193 -7.59 -4.53 8.29
C PHE A 193 -6.75 -3.26 8.53
N LEU A 194 -6.60 -2.40 7.52
CA LEU A 194 -5.80 -1.17 7.62
C LEU A 194 -6.30 -0.23 8.73
N ASP A 195 -7.62 -0.13 8.90
CA ASP A 195 -8.26 0.72 9.92
C ASP A 195 -8.09 0.15 11.35
N ARG A 196 -7.94 -1.17 11.50
CA ARG A 196 -7.76 -1.85 12.81
C ARG A 196 -6.30 -2.10 13.19
N HIS A 197 -5.39 -2.08 12.23
CA HIS A 197 -4.00 -2.53 12.40
C HIS A 197 -3.01 -1.52 11.80
N THR A 198 -3.17 -0.23 12.11
CA THR A 198 -2.39 0.89 11.57
C THR A 198 -0.89 0.64 11.55
N ASP A 199 -0.35 0.16 12.68
CA ASP A 199 1.09 -0.03 12.92
C ASP A 199 1.58 -1.45 12.59
N SER A 200 0.78 -2.23 11.87
CA SER A 200 1.13 -3.60 11.46
C SER A 200 2.33 -3.64 10.49
N PRO A 201 3.27 -4.59 10.64
CA PRO A 201 4.29 -4.86 9.62
C PRO A 201 3.69 -5.34 8.29
N TYR A 202 2.42 -5.78 8.27
CA TYR A 202 1.72 -6.20 7.06
C TYR A 202 1.02 -5.03 6.33
N THR A 203 0.86 -3.86 6.96
CA THR A 203 0.20 -2.67 6.37
C THR A 203 0.71 -2.30 4.97
N PRO A 204 2.04 -2.29 4.67
CA PRO A 204 2.53 -2.00 3.32
C PRO A 204 2.11 -3.04 2.27
N LEU A 205 2.00 -4.31 2.67
CA LEU A 205 1.59 -5.41 1.80
C LEU A 205 0.08 -5.37 1.53
N VAL A 206 -0.72 -5.10 2.57
CA VAL A 206 -2.18 -4.92 2.46
C VAL A 206 -2.51 -3.71 1.58
N ARG A 207 -1.80 -2.58 1.74
CA ARG A 207 -1.94 -1.41 0.84
C ARG A 207 -1.61 -1.75 -0.62
N THR A 208 -0.54 -2.52 -0.85
CA THR A 208 -0.15 -2.94 -2.21
C THR A 208 -1.19 -3.90 -2.83
N ARG A 209 -1.70 -4.88 -2.07
CA ARG A 209 -2.78 -5.79 -2.53
C ARG A 209 -4.08 -5.03 -2.81
N LEU A 210 -4.45 -4.08 -1.95
CA LEU A 210 -5.61 -3.21 -2.14
C LEU A 210 -5.48 -2.38 -3.42
N ASP A 211 -4.35 -1.72 -3.63
CA ASP A 211 -4.03 -0.95 -4.83
C ASP A 211 -4.19 -1.80 -6.11
N SER A 212 -3.54 -2.96 -6.18
CA SER A 212 -3.68 -3.90 -7.30
C SER A 212 -5.13 -4.31 -7.56
N LEU A 213 -5.98 -4.45 -6.54
CA LEU A 213 -7.40 -4.78 -6.73
C LEU A 213 -8.22 -3.60 -7.26
N ILE A 214 -7.99 -2.37 -6.80
CA ILE A 214 -8.63 -1.18 -7.38
C ILE A 214 -8.18 -1.00 -8.83
N TRP A 215 -6.90 -1.24 -9.13
CA TRP A 215 -6.36 -1.20 -10.50
C TRP A 215 -6.97 -2.28 -11.41
N ILE A 216 -7.11 -3.51 -10.93
CA ILE A 216 -7.81 -4.59 -11.67
C ILE A 216 -9.28 -4.21 -11.92
N GLY A 217 -9.97 -3.61 -10.95
CA GLY A 217 -11.32 -3.08 -11.13
C GLY A 217 -11.40 -1.98 -12.19
N ALA A 218 -10.43 -1.05 -12.20
CA ALA A 218 -10.34 0.00 -13.23
C ALA A 218 -10.06 -0.59 -14.63
N LEU A 219 -9.20 -1.61 -14.74
CA LEU A 219 -8.98 -2.33 -16.00
C LEU A 219 -10.21 -3.13 -16.45
N GLN A 220 -11.01 -3.68 -15.53
CA GLN A 220 -12.25 -4.41 -15.83
C GLN A 220 -13.34 -3.50 -16.38
N MET A 221 -13.56 -2.34 -15.74
CA MET A 221 -14.53 -1.34 -16.20
C MET A 221 -14.03 -0.62 -17.46
N ASN A 222 -12.75 -0.27 -17.51
CA ASN A 222 -12.05 0.33 -18.64
C ASN A 222 -12.68 1.63 -19.18
N THR A 223 -13.24 2.46 -18.29
CA THR A 223 -13.88 3.75 -18.61
C THR A 223 -13.09 4.94 -18.05
N PRO A 224 -13.25 6.17 -18.59
CA PRO A 224 -12.63 7.38 -18.01
C PRO A 224 -12.91 7.54 -16.51
N GLU A 225 -14.13 7.27 -16.08
CA GLU A 225 -14.57 7.41 -14.68
C GLU A 225 -13.79 6.45 -13.79
N SER A 226 -13.68 5.17 -14.18
CA SER A 226 -12.97 4.16 -13.40
C SER A 226 -11.46 4.45 -13.23
N TYR A 227 -10.84 5.09 -14.22
CA TYR A 227 -9.46 5.57 -14.10
C TYR A 227 -9.36 6.88 -13.29
N SER A 228 -10.35 7.76 -13.39
CA SER A 228 -10.46 8.97 -12.56
C SER A 228 -10.60 8.65 -11.08
N ASP A 229 -11.42 7.65 -10.73
CA ASP A 229 -11.61 7.18 -9.37
C ASP A 229 -10.30 6.63 -8.78
N TYR A 230 -9.54 5.82 -9.56
CA TYR A 230 -8.22 5.35 -9.15
C TYR A 230 -7.24 6.51 -8.89
N ILE A 231 -7.22 7.52 -9.76
CA ILE A 231 -6.37 8.71 -9.62
C ILE A 231 -6.75 9.49 -8.36
N MET A 232 -8.03 9.78 -8.14
CA MET A 232 -8.50 10.50 -6.95
C MET A 232 -8.23 9.72 -5.65
N LEU A 233 -8.39 8.40 -5.66
CA LEU A 233 -8.10 7.54 -4.50
C LEU A 233 -6.59 7.44 -4.21
N THR A 234 -5.74 7.72 -5.20
CA THR A 234 -4.29 7.88 -5.00
C THR A 234 -3.96 9.28 -4.47
N GLU A 235 -4.52 10.33 -5.09
CA GLU A 235 -4.26 11.73 -4.71
C GLU A 235 -4.73 12.07 -3.28
N ASN A 236 -5.75 11.38 -2.77
CA ASN A 236 -6.20 11.51 -1.38
C ASN A 236 -5.49 10.55 -0.39
N GLY A 237 -4.56 9.71 -0.85
CA GLY A 237 -3.79 8.77 -0.03
C GLY A 237 -4.54 7.50 0.39
N GLY A 238 -5.74 7.23 -0.14
CA GLY A 238 -6.53 6.03 0.15
C GLY A 238 -5.96 4.73 -0.45
N ILE A 239 -5.15 4.83 -1.50
CA ILE A 239 -4.29 3.75 -2.03
C ILE A 239 -2.86 4.25 -2.27
N LYS A 240 -1.94 3.32 -2.55
CA LYS A 240 -0.49 3.59 -2.67
C LYS A 240 -0.12 4.33 -3.96
N GLY A 241 -0.79 4.04 -5.07
CA GLY A 241 -0.62 4.72 -6.35
C GLY A 241 0.30 4.03 -7.36
N ASP A 242 0.58 2.75 -7.21
CA ASP A 242 1.58 2.02 -8.02
C ASP A 242 1.32 2.08 -9.53
N TYR A 243 0.07 2.33 -9.95
CA TYR A 243 -0.36 2.40 -11.35
C TYR A 243 -0.85 3.80 -11.76
N ILE A 244 -0.50 4.87 -11.05
CA ILE A 244 -1.05 6.22 -11.32
C ILE A 244 -0.66 6.76 -12.70
N ALA A 245 0.53 6.44 -13.22
CA ALA A 245 0.94 6.84 -14.57
C ALA A 245 0.11 6.11 -15.64
N GLU A 246 -0.10 4.80 -15.44
CA GLU A 246 -0.91 3.91 -16.26
C GLU A 246 -2.39 4.30 -16.26
N ALA A 247 -2.91 4.76 -15.11
CA ALA A 247 -4.26 5.28 -14.94
C ALA A 247 -4.44 6.63 -15.67
N ARG A 248 -3.56 7.61 -15.43
CA ARG A 248 -3.60 8.90 -16.15
C ARG A 248 -3.49 8.71 -17.66
N LYS A 249 -2.61 7.82 -18.13
CA LYS A 249 -2.47 7.49 -19.55
C LYS A 249 -3.74 6.91 -20.16
N ARG A 250 -4.49 6.05 -19.44
CA ARG A 250 -5.76 5.48 -19.93
C ARG A 250 -6.93 6.45 -19.82
N TYR A 251 -6.99 7.24 -18.75
CA TYR A 251 -7.90 8.38 -18.64
C TYR A 251 -7.75 9.33 -19.84
N ASP A 252 -6.52 9.75 -20.15
CA ASP A 252 -6.21 10.59 -21.30
C ASP A 252 -6.61 9.96 -22.63
N LEU A 253 -6.44 8.65 -22.81
CA LEU A 253 -6.83 7.98 -24.06
C LEU A 253 -8.35 7.93 -24.24
N LEU A 254 -9.13 7.79 -23.17
CA LEU A 254 -10.58 7.59 -23.26
C LEU A 254 -11.42 8.87 -23.11
N SER A 255 -10.88 9.90 -22.45
CA SER A 255 -11.59 11.19 -22.22
C SER A 255 -11.54 12.18 -23.40
N ARG A 256 -10.68 11.95 -24.40
CA ARG A 256 -10.28 12.95 -25.42
C ARG A 256 -11.25 13.21 -26.59
N ALA A 257 -12.55 12.91 -26.45
CA ALA A 257 -13.47 12.93 -27.58
C ALA A 257 -14.71 13.81 -27.39
N GLN A 258 -15.19 14.40 -28.48
CA GLN A 258 -16.41 15.19 -28.57
C GLN A 258 -17.14 14.83 -29.88
N SER A 259 -18.06 13.86 -29.83
CA SER A 259 -18.90 13.52 -30.98
C SER A 259 -19.86 14.68 -31.30
N VAL A 260 -19.89 15.14 -32.56
CA VAL A 260 -20.77 16.23 -33.01
C VAL A 260 -21.89 15.73 -33.93
N ASP A 261 -21.68 14.61 -34.64
CA ASP A 261 -22.68 13.98 -35.49
C ASP A 261 -22.99 12.55 -34.99
N VAL A 262 -24.27 12.33 -34.65
CA VAL A 262 -24.79 11.05 -34.18
C VAL A 262 -24.86 10.02 -35.31
N ALA A 263 -25.14 10.43 -36.56
CA ALA A 263 -25.21 9.52 -37.70
C ALA A 263 -23.83 8.97 -38.09
N ALA A 264 -22.79 9.80 -37.98
CA ALA A 264 -21.40 9.35 -38.06
C ALA A 264 -21.04 8.41 -36.90
N LEU A 265 -21.42 8.74 -35.65
CA LEU A 265 -21.16 7.90 -34.48
C LEU A 265 -21.76 6.50 -34.62
N ASP A 266 -23.02 6.39 -35.03
CA ASP A 266 -23.70 5.11 -35.22
C ASP A 266 -23.08 4.29 -36.37
N SER A 267 -22.63 4.96 -37.44
CA SER A 267 -21.92 4.32 -38.56
C SER A 267 -20.54 3.79 -38.13
N ILE A 268 -19.82 4.53 -37.29
CA ILE A 268 -18.54 4.13 -36.68
C ILE A 268 -18.75 2.93 -35.76
N ARG A 269 -19.73 3.00 -34.83
CA ARG A 269 -20.11 1.90 -33.93
C ARG A 269 -20.49 0.63 -34.67
N ALA A 270 -21.31 0.73 -35.73
CA ALA A 270 -21.71 -0.40 -36.56
C ALA A 270 -20.50 -1.06 -37.27
N THR A 271 -19.55 -0.26 -37.75
CA THR A 271 -18.30 -0.77 -38.35
C THR A 271 -17.43 -1.48 -37.34
N ILE A 272 -17.21 -0.89 -36.16
CA ILE A 272 -16.36 -1.46 -35.10
C ILE A 272 -16.93 -2.80 -34.60
N ASN A 273 -18.24 -2.83 -34.29
CA ASN A 273 -18.91 -4.05 -33.86
C ASN A 273 -18.87 -5.14 -34.94
N GLY A 274 -19.18 -4.79 -36.20
CA GLY A 274 -19.14 -5.72 -37.32
C GLY A 274 -17.73 -6.26 -37.58
N PHE A 275 -16.71 -5.41 -37.53
CA PHE A 275 -15.31 -5.80 -37.71
C PHE A 275 -14.84 -6.76 -36.62
N PHE A 276 -15.04 -6.45 -35.33
CA PHE A 276 -14.60 -7.33 -34.25
C PHE A 276 -15.41 -8.64 -34.17
N THR A 277 -16.68 -8.62 -34.57
CA THR A 277 -17.49 -9.84 -34.78
C THR A 277 -16.88 -10.72 -35.87
N ALA A 278 -16.57 -10.15 -37.05
CA ALA A 278 -15.96 -10.87 -38.16
C ALA A 278 -14.55 -11.39 -37.82
N LEU A 279 -13.73 -10.59 -37.14
CA LEU A 279 -12.39 -10.98 -36.70
C LEU A 279 -12.43 -12.16 -35.71
N SER A 280 -13.34 -12.12 -34.72
CA SER A 280 -13.52 -13.20 -33.74
C SER A 280 -13.97 -14.53 -34.37
N ALA A 281 -14.74 -14.44 -35.47
CA ALA A 281 -15.25 -15.57 -36.24
C ALA A 281 -14.32 -15.99 -37.41
N LEU A 282 -13.23 -15.26 -37.67
CA LEU A 282 -12.41 -15.34 -38.88
C LEU A 282 -13.19 -15.26 -40.19
N ASP A 283 -14.31 -14.52 -40.21
CA ASP A 283 -15.07 -14.28 -41.44
C ASP A 283 -14.30 -13.33 -42.36
N HIS A 284 -13.66 -13.92 -43.37
CA HIS A 284 -12.95 -13.22 -44.44
C HIS A 284 -13.82 -12.18 -45.16
N ASN A 285 -15.08 -12.50 -45.47
CA ASN A 285 -15.97 -11.59 -46.20
C ASN A 285 -16.45 -10.45 -45.30
N GLY A 286 -16.79 -10.77 -44.04
CA GLY A 286 -17.07 -9.79 -43.00
C GLY A 286 -15.91 -8.82 -42.80
N MET A 287 -14.68 -9.30 -42.64
CA MET A 287 -13.51 -8.42 -42.48
C MET A 287 -13.25 -7.56 -43.73
N VAL A 288 -13.33 -8.13 -44.95
CA VAL A 288 -13.17 -7.38 -46.21
C VAL A 288 -14.21 -6.27 -46.39
N ARG A 289 -15.40 -6.39 -45.77
CA ARG A 289 -16.46 -5.36 -45.78
C ARG A 289 -16.09 -4.10 -44.99
N TYR A 290 -15.31 -4.25 -43.91
CA TYR A 290 -15.01 -3.15 -42.97
C TYR A 290 -13.58 -2.59 -43.11
N LEU A 291 -12.66 -3.34 -43.72
CA LEU A 291 -11.31 -2.87 -44.02
C LEU A 291 -11.27 -2.07 -45.34
N ALA A 292 -10.55 -0.96 -45.33
CA ALA A 292 -10.23 -0.18 -46.53
C ALA A 292 -9.35 -1.01 -47.50
N PRO A 293 -9.33 -0.71 -48.83
CA PRO A 293 -8.53 -1.46 -49.79
C PRO A 293 -7.03 -1.53 -49.45
N THR A 294 -6.51 -0.49 -48.81
CA THR A 294 -5.18 -0.47 -48.18
C THR A 294 -5.33 -0.06 -46.72
N VAL A 295 -4.74 -0.85 -45.83
CA VAL A 295 -4.69 -0.61 -44.39
C VAL A 295 -3.23 -0.32 -44.04
N TYR A 296 -2.95 0.85 -43.48
CA TYR A 296 -1.58 1.33 -43.23
C TYR A 296 -0.90 0.64 -42.04
N ARG A 297 -1.69 0.19 -41.06
CA ARG A 297 -1.24 -0.61 -39.91
C ARG A 297 -2.36 -1.55 -39.48
N PHE A 298 -2.02 -2.81 -39.22
CA PHE A 298 -2.94 -3.82 -38.70
C PHE A 298 -2.32 -4.52 -37.49
N PHE A 299 -2.68 -4.04 -36.30
CA PHE A 299 -2.05 -4.39 -35.01
C PHE A 299 -0.54 -4.13 -35.02
N ASN A 300 0.26 -5.20 -35.15
CA ASN A 300 1.72 -5.14 -35.22
C ASN A 300 2.25 -5.27 -36.65
N SER A 301 1.39 -5.54 -37.63
CA SER A 301 1.74 -5.56 -39.05
C SER A 301 1.75 -4.15 -39.64
N GLY A 302 2.74 -3.87 -40.48
CA GLY A 302 2.77 -2.69 -41.34
C GLY A 302 1.78 -2.80 -42.52
N ALA A 303 1.89 -1.86 -43.46
CA ALA A 303 0.91 -1.66 -44.52
C ALA A 303 0.58 -2.92 -45.35
N ALA A 304 -0.68 -3.07 -45.72
CA ALA A 304 -1.22 -4.24 -46.41
C ALA A 304 -2.43 -3.89 -47.26
N THR A 305 -2.74 -4.73 -48.25
CA THR A 305 -4.11 -4.80 -48.77
C THR A 305 -4.98 -5.59 -47.79
N ARG A 306 -6.27 -5.29 -47.73
CA ARG A 306 -7.21 -6.04 -46.88
C ARG A 306 -7.27 -7.52 -47.27
N GLU A 307 -7.16 -7.86 -48.55
CA GLU A 307 -7.16 -9.23 -49.05
C GLU A 307 -5.92 -10.01 -48.57
N ARG A 308 -4.78 -9.33 -48.35
CA ARG A 308 -3.60 -9.93 -47.72
C ARG A 308 -3.86 -10.20 -46.24
N ILE A 309 -4.37 -9.22 -45.50
CA ILE A 309 -4.71 -9.35 -44.07
C ILE A 309 -5.66 -10.52 -43.84
N THR A 310 -6.78 -10.56 -44.56
CA THR A 310 -7.82 -11.57 -44.33
C THR A 310 -7.45 -12.94 -44.89
N GLY A 311 -6.50 -13.03 -45.83
CA GLY A 311 -5.86 -14.29 -46.23
C GLY A 311 -4.90 -14.84 -45.17
N GLU A 312 -4.02 -13.99 -44.63
CA GLU A 312 -3.05 -14.36 -43.58
C GLU A 312 -3.76 -14.81 -42.28
N LEU A 313 -4.84 -14.13 -41.90
CA LEU A 313 -5.66 -14.50 -40.74
C LEU A 313 -6.37 -15.85 -40.91
N LEU A 314 -6.93 -16.15 -42.09
CA LEU A 314 -7.51 -17.46 -42.39
C LEU A 314 -6.48 -18.58 -42.28
N VAL A 315 -5.30 -18.39 -42.87
CA VAL A 315 -4.20 -19.38 -42.84
C VAL A 315 -3.72 -19.60 -41.40
N THR A 316 -3.59 -18.54 -40.61
CA THR A 316 -3.20 -18.62 -39.19
C THR A 316 -4.24 -19.37 -38.37
N GLY A 317 -5.54 -19.05 -38.51
CA GLY A 317 -6.62 -19.73 -37.79
C GLY A 317 -6.79 -21.19 -38.15
N ALA A 318 -6.48 -21.57 -39.40
CA ALA A 318 -6.44 -22.97 -39.82
C ALA A 318 -5.27 -23.74 -39.18
N GLN A 319 -4.15 -23.07 -38.88
CA GLN A 319 -3.00 -23.66 -38.18
C GLN A 319 -3.22 -23.78 -36.66
N THR A 320 -4.09 -22.96 -36.06
CA THR A 320 -4.45 -23.03 -34.63
C THR A 320 -5.69 -23.89 -34.33
N GLU A 321 -6.09 -24.77 -35.25
CA GLU A 321 -7.30 -25.62 -35.14
C GLU A 321 -8.61 -24.84 -34.86
N GLY A 322 -8.67 -23.56 -35.25
CA GLY A 322 -9.80 -22.69 -34.95
C GLY A 322 -9.84 -22.18 -33.50
N ALA A 323 -8.75 -22.32 -32.73
CA ALA A 323 -8.58 -21.61 -31.47
C ALA A 323 -8.39 -20.10 -31.76
N THR A 324 -9.51 -19.36 -31.77
CA THR A 324 -9.53 -17.92 -32.01
C THR A 324 -9.56 -17.12 -30.71
N LEU A 325 -8.85 -15.99 -30.73
CA LEU A 325 -9.03 -14.91 -29.77
C LEU A 325 -10.36 -14.22 -30.07
N LYS A 326 -11.30 -14.23 -29.12
CA LYS A 326 -12.56 -13.50 -29.24
C LYS A 326 -12.37 -12.08 -28.73
N PHE A 327 -12.90 -11.12 -29.48
CA PHE A 327 -12.85 -9.70 -29.18
C PHE A 327 -14.25 -9.22 -28.83
N THR A 328 -14.43 -8.70 -27.61
CA THR A 328 -15.66 -7.99 -27.19
C THR A 328 -15.32 -6.51 -27.07
N PRO A 329 -15.67 -5.66 -28.05
CA PRO A 329 -15.59 -4.22 -27.89
C PRO A 329 -16.72 -3.73 -26.98
N ASP A 330 -16.44 -2.74 -26.13
CA ASP A 330 -17.49 -1.84 -25.67
C ASP A 330 -17.83 -0.87 -26.82
N ILE A 331 -19.11 -0.82 -27.17
CA ILE A 331 -19.66 -0.01 -28.26
C ILE A 331 -20.36 1.25 -27.70
N GLU A 332 -20.77 1.24 -26.45
CA GLU A 332 -21.51 2.36 -25.84
C GLU A 332 -20.55 3.50 -25.49
N SER A 333 -19.38 3.20 -24.92
CA SER A 333 -18.32 4.20 -24.65
C SER A 333 -17.57 4.69 -25.89
N VAL A 334 -17.85 4.15 -27.08
CA VAL A 334 -17.24 4.62 -28.34
C VAL A 334 -17.53 6.10 -28.56
N GLN A 335 -16.47 6.87 -28.77
CA GLN A 335 -16.47 8.30 -29.11
C GLN A 335 -15.35 8.57 -30.13
N TYR A 336 -15.45 9.65 -30.89
CA TYR A 336 -14.50 9.93 -31.98
C TYR A 336 -13.96 11.38 -32.00
N GLU A 337 -12.79 11.53 -32.63
CA GLU A 337 -12.15 12.80 -33.03
C GLU A 337 -12.14 12.89 -34.57
N VAL A 338 -12.36 14.06 -35.16
CA VAL A 338 -12.18 14.29 -36.61
C VAL A 338 -10.79 14.90 -36.85
N THR A 339 -9.99 14.21 -37.65
CA THR A 339 -8.64 14.64 -38.04
C THR A 339 -8.64 15.74 -39.10
N SER A 340 -7.51 16.42 -39.29
CA SER A 340 -7.29 17.37 -40.38
C SER A 340 -7.36 16.76 -41.79
N SER A 341 -7.24 15.43 -41.93
CA SER A 341 -7.49 14.68 -43.17
C SER A 341 -8.94 14.21 -43.32
N ASN A 342 -9.85 14.65 -42.45
CA ASN A 342 -11.27 14.26 -42.39
C ASN A 342 -11.48 12.74 -42.18
N HIS A 343 -10.48 12.04 -41.62
CA HIS A 343 -10.62 10.69 -41.06
C HIS A 343 -11.12 10.76 -39.61
N TYR A 344 -11.81 9.72 -39.16
CA TYR A 344 -12.27 9.58 -37.78
C TYR A 344 -11.28 8.76 -36.97
N LYS A 345 -10.83 9.27 -35.82
CA LYS A 345 -10.03 8.53 -34.84
C LYS A 345 -10.90 8.10 -33.67
N VAL A 346 -10.72 6.86 -33.24
CA VAL A 346 -11.55 6.21 -32.23
C VAL A 346 -10.67 5.39 -31.29
N ASN A 347 -10.94 5.49 -29.99
CA ASN A 347 -10.37 4.61 -28.98
C ASN A 347 -11.50 3.71 -28.44
N VAL A 348 -11.33 2.39 -28.55
CA VAL A 348 -12.36 1.39 -28.22
C VAL A 348 -11.85 0.52 -27.07
N PRO A 349 -12.47 0.56 -25.87
CA PRO A 349 -12.22 -0.41 -24.82
C PRO A 349 -12.50 -1.83 -25.32
N LEU A 350 -11.54 -2.75 -25.19
CA LEU A 350 -11.68 -4.15 -25.58
C LEU A 350 -11.51 -5.07 -24.37
N ARG A 351 -12.36 -6.11 -24.32
CA ARG A 351 -12.08 -7.37 -23.62
C ARG A 351 -11.71 -8.44 -24.63
N LYS A 352 -10.61 -9.15 -24.37
CA LYS A 352 -10.18 -10.34 -25.12
C LYS A 352 -10.57 -11.60 -24.35
N SER A 353 -10.88 -12.69 -25.04
CA SER A 353 -11.28 -13.97 -24.43
C SER A 353 -10.76 -15.15 -25.24
N TYR A 354 -10.17 -16.15 -24.59
CA TYR A 354 -9.56 -17.31 -25.26
C TYR A 354 -9.67 -18.60 -24.42
N GLN A 355 -9.36 -19.75 -25.02
CA GLN A 355 -9.40 -21.06 -24.34
C GLN A 355 -8.00 -21.49 -23.89
N LYS A 356 -7.89 -21.99 -22.67
CA LYS A 356 -6.64 -22.48 -22.07
C LYS A 356 -6.96 -23.54 -21.02
N GLY A 357 -6.39 -24.73 -21.16
CA GLY A 357 -6.65 -25.86 -20.24
C GLY A 357 -8.13 -26.33 -20.19
N GLY A 358 -8.96 -25.96 -21.17
CA GLY A 358 -10.40 -26.22 -21.18
C GLY A 358 -11.25 -25.18 -20.43
N ALA A 359 -10.64 -24.12 -19.92
CA ALA A 359 -11.33 -22.95 -19.36
C ALA A 359 -11.25 -21.74 -20.30
N THR A 360 -12.22 -20.83 -20.16
CA THR A 360 -12.17 -19.50 -20.78
C THR A 360 -11.36 -18.56 -19.89
N GLU A 361 -10.30 -17.96 -20.41
CA GLU A 361 -9.63 -16.81 -19.77
C GLU A 361 -10.03 -15.52 -20.49
N ASP A 362 -10.55 -14.56 -19.71
CA ASP A 362 -10.88 -13.20 -20.15
C ASP A 362 -9.78 -12.23 -19.71
N VAL A 363 -9.35 -11.33 -20.60
CA VAL A 363 -8.36 -10.27 -20.31
C VAL A 363 -8.94 -8.92 -20.68
N TYR A 364 -8.90 -8.01 -19.70
CA TYR A 364 -9.54 -6.69 -19.73
C TYR A 364 -8.50 -5.57 -19.96
N GLY A 365 -8.92 -4.31 -20.04
CA GLY A 365 -8.01 -3.15 -20.08
C GLY A 365 -7.21 -2.95 -21.38
N TYR A 366 -7.58 -3.64 -22.46
CA TYR A 366 -7.08 -3.31 -23.81
C TYR A 366 -7.82 -2.08 -24.34
N ILE A 367 -7.14 -1.29 -25.16
CA ILE A 367 -7.76 -0.19 -25.92
C ILE A 367 -7.31 -0.32 -27.38
N ALA A 368 -8.25 -0.52 -28.30
CA ALA A 368 -7.96 -0.46 -29.73
C ALA A 368 -8.04 0.99 -30.24
N HIS A 369 -6.98 1.41 -30.91
CA HIS A 369 -6.84 2.69 -31.58
C HIS A 369 -7.13 2.47 -33.07
N ILE A 370 -8.24 3.03 -33.54
CA ILE A 370 -8.76 2.81 -34.90
C ILE A 370 -8.82 4.16 -35.62
N GLU A 371 -8.38 4.17 -36.88
CA GLU A 371 -8.61 5.28 -37.80
C GLU A 371 -9.47 4.79 -38.97
N LEU A 372 -10.54 5.53 -39.26
CA LEU A 372 -11.51 5.24 -40.33
C LEU A 372 -11.55 6.38 -41.35
N ASP A 373 -11.72 6.04 -42.63
CA ASP A 373 -11.91 7.02 -43.70
C ASP A 373 -13.33 7.62 -43.72
N THR A 374 -13.60 8.49 -44.71
CA THR A 374 -14.90 9.13 -44.92
C THR A 374 -16.02 8.20 -45.39
N LEU A 375 -15.71 6.93 -45.66
CA LEU A 375 -16.66 5.86 -45.97
C LEU A 375 -16.84 4.90 -44.79
N PHE A 376 -16.31 5.27 -43.62
CA PHE A 376 -16.24 4.45 -42.40
C PHE A 376 -15.50 3.11 -42.61
N GLN A 377 -14.50 3.07 -43.49
CA GLN A 377 -13.63 1.89 -43.66
C GLN A 377 -12.37 2.05 -42.83
N ILE A 378 -11.96 0.98 -42.14
CA ILE A 378 -10.78 0.98 -41.27
C ILE A 378 -9.51 1.08 -42.14
N VAL A 379 -8.79 2.19 -42.00
CA VAL A 379 -7.50 2.45 -42.67
C VAL A 379 -6.30 2.20 -41.75
N SER A 380 -6.50 2.16 -40.43
CA SER A 380 -5.48 1.80 -39.45
C SER A 380 -6.11 1.21 -38.19
N ILE A 381 -5.50 0.17 -37.63
CA ILE A 381 -5.86 -0.37 -36.31
C ILE A 381 -4.59 -0.81 -35.56
N PHE A 382 -4.50 -0.48 -34.28
CA PHE A 382 -3.57 -1.09 -33.33
C PHE A 382 -4.12 -1.08 -31.91
N GLU A 383 -3.42 -1.65 -30.93
CA GLU A 383 -3.89 -1.74 -29.54
C GLU A 383 -2.84 -1.25 -28.53
N THR A 384 -3.30 -0.68 -27.43
CA THR A 384 -2.55 -0.57 -26.17
C THR A 384 -2.96 -1.74 -25.26
N LYS A 385 -1.97 -2.44 -24.72
CA LYS A 385 -2.17 -3.59 -23.81
C LYS A 385 -2.45 -3.13 -22.36
N PRO A 386 -3.10 -3.94 -21.52
CA PRO A 386 -3.28 -3.66 -20.09
C PRO A 386 -1.94 -3.70 -19.31
N TYR A 387 -1.07 -4.66 -19.64
CA TYR A 387 0.28 -4.86 -19.10
C TYR A 387 1.19 -5.46 -20.19
N PRO A 388 2.53 -5.39 -20.08
CA PRO A 388 3.44 -5.77 -21.17
C PRO A 388 3.30 -7.22 -21.66
N GLU A 389 3.07 -8.15 -20.72
CA GLU A 389 2.99 -9.60 -20.94
C GLU A 389 1.60 -10.08 -21.41
N ALA A 390 0.63 -9.18 -21.54
CA ALA A 390 -0.72 -9.53 -21.96
C ALA A 390 -0.73 -10.06 -23.42
N PRO A 391 -1.57 -11.03 -23.79
CA PRO A 391 -1.57 -11.66 -25.12
C PRO A 391 -1.90 -10.73 -26.32
#